data_AF-A0A9P4M106-F1
#
_entry.id   AF-A0A9P4M106-F1
#
_cell.length_a   1.000
_cell.length_b   1.000
_cell.length_c   1.000
_cell.angle_alpha   90.00
_cell.angle_beta   90.00
_cell.angle_gamma   90.00
#
_symmetry.space_group_name_H-M   'P 1'
#
loop_
_entity.id
_entity.type
_entity.pdbx_description
1 polymer ?
#
loop_
_entity_poly.entity_id
_entity_poly.type
_entity_poly.pdbx_seq_one_letter_code
_entity_poly.pdbx_strand_id
1 'polypeptide(L)'
;SSQERTPPGLPTPVTFPSFEPPPQKPQHWSGDGASPPDLFRLFATVRKPSDLSLEHLSALNVGLEPPTDFETLLSAIPDGASYLPPRSWLSDLPCAENDPPTHLLTNGNAYPGKADFAIRLTELVLDNQDAFRNLTRTPLPDRKPPRIAHFRRFFEALDNMAYYWDTSLDEYIPPKPEEETPTNGGTSDENLEPTLDQTEQPPEPTLDPTSAPKDSRGLAESTNLDAPTPSKKAKTEPFTVVPTTDGTSIVTTKLAQRPAHLVPPTVASRSEPTVPGTYKGLRIGTGRSMPDSYRTETVKSFIEPMAWLFNLTISPHRRPPALQMANLRMPGYLIGPVAGIRSGGYVDFGGGEGGDGCNSNREGAQKAALLDLLRELGALLTVAQERAREGRTERKPGDGQWWSSKPRWGGGAGGEVGEGKGELDPNAAPPAADAPKPTRRTPRPGAPSRKKQSALDMWREVKPGMGTWDPKIEYEAIGRDRSGEWDDVFLFSSLNTHISLLHLHVHPAYLAYLETGELPTSTSIDPNWDQPTLRRTRWYDFFNIEERSEAMRGVWGLFAYLSREEGR
;
A
#
# COMPACT_ATOMS: atom_id res chain seq x y z
N SER A 1 -5.83 4.51 -30.24
CA SER A 1 -6.95 5.36 -30.74
C SER A 1 -6.52 5.91 -32.08
N SER A 2 -7.37 5.88 -33.11
CA SER A 2 -7.01 6.36 -34.46
C SER A 2 -7.13 7.87 -34.66
N GLN A 3 -7.77 8.57 -33.72
CA GLN A 3 -7.88 10.04 -33.72
C GLN A 3 -6.58 10.69 -33.26
N GLU A 4 -6.17 11.74 -33.97
CA GLU A 4 -5.04 12.60 -33.61
C GLU A 4 -5.39 13.45 -32.39
N ARG A 5 -4.44 13.53 -31.45
CA ARG A 5 -4.53 14.36 -30.24
C ARG A 5 -3.18 14.98 -29.92
N THR A 6 -3.16 15.88 -28.93
CA THR A 6 -1.93 16.39 -28.32
C THR A 6 -1.05 15.21 -27.86
N PRO A 7 0.25 15.20 -28.18
CA PRO A 7 1.15 14.13 -27.77
C PRO A 7 1.31 14.08 -26.24
N PRO A 8 1.27 12.88 -25.62
CA PRO A 8 1.79 12.72 -24.27
C PRO A 8 3.32 12.90 -24.30
N GLY A 9 3.92 13.13 -23.13
CA GLY A 9 5.39 13.08 -23.00
C GLY A 9 5.96 11.75 -23.55
N LEU A 10 7.23 11.77 -23.97
CA LEU A 10 7.89 10.61 -24.57
C LEU A 10 7.80 9.36 -23.67
N PRO A 11 7.85 8.13 -24.25
CA PRO A 11 7.84 6.90 -23.48
C PRO A 11 8.83 6.94 -22.31
N THR A 12 8.38 6.52 -21.13
CA THR A 12 9.25 6.45 -19.96
C THR A 12 10.11 5.21 -20.05
N PRO A 13 11.46 5.33 -20.06
CA PRO A 13 12.32 4.15 -20.11
C PRO A 13 12.15 3.32 -18.84
N VAL A 14 11.93 2.02 -19.01
CA VAL A 14 11.90 1.07 -17.89
C VAL A 14 13.32 0.91 -17.36
N THR A 15 13.54 1.30 -16.11
CA THR A 15 14.83 1.13 -15.41
C THR A 15 14.61 0.47 -14.06
N PHE A 16 15.63 -0.26 -13.59
CA PHE A 16 15.60 -1.01 -12.34
C PHE A 16 16.75 -0.58 -11.42
N PRO A 17 16.59 -0.71 -10.09
CA PRO A 17 17.68 -0.49 -9.15
C PRO A 17 18.77 -1.55 -9.34
N SER A 18 19.90 -1.14 -9.90
CA SER A 18 21.15 -1.90 -9.93
C SER A 18 22.12 -1.30 -8.93
N PHE A 19 22.07 -1.79 -7.69
CA PHE A 19 22.97 -1.36 -6.62
C PHE A 19 24.19 -2.28 -6.53
N GLU A 20 25.38 -1.72 -6.69
CA GLU A 20 26.65 -2.44 -6.57
C GLU A 20 27.25 -2.09 -5.19
N PRO A 21 27.05 -2.93 -4.15
CA PRO A 21 27.65 -2.67 -2.84
C PRO A 21 29.18 -2.64 -2.96
N PRO A 22 29.88 -1.69 -2.31
CA PRO A 22 31.33 -1.80 -2.17
C PRO A 22 31.67 -3.10 -1.42
N PRO A 23 32.79 -3.77 -1.73
CA PRO A 23 33.15 -5.02 -1.06
C PRO A 23 33.37 -4.77 0.43
N GLN A 24 32.44 -5.28 1.24
CA GLN A 24 32.48 -5.24 2.70
C GLN A 24 32.68 -6.64 3.25
N LYS A 25 33.51 -6.76 4.28
CA LYS A 25 33.63 -7.99 5.04
C LYS A 25 32.43 -8.06 6.00
N PRO A 26 31.72 -9.19 6.09
CA PRO A 26 30.70 -9.39 7.12
C PRO A 26 31.28 -9.10 8.50
N GLN A 27 30.55 -8.34 9.31
CA GLN A 27 30.94 -8.05 10.68
C GLN A 27 30.34 -9.12 11.59
N HIS A 28 31.06 -9.49 12.66
CA HIS A 28 30.47 -10.20 13.78
C HIS A 28 30.39 -9.24 14.96
N TRP A 29 29.17 -9.04 15.45
CA TRP A 29 28.82 -8.21 16.60
C TRP A 29 29.07 -8.92 17.93
N SER A 30 29.30 -10.23 17.88
CA SER A 30 29.61 -11.09 19.02
C SER A 30 31.07 -11.59 18.94
N GLY A 31 32.03 -10.81 19.43
CA GLY A 31 33.45 -11.19 19.43
C GLY A 31 34.36 -10.20 20.17
N ASP A 32 35.59 -10.63 20.47
CA ASP A 32 36.57 -9.82 21.21
C ASP A 32 36.97 -8.54 20.43
N GLY A 33 36.46 -7.40 20.88
CA GLY A 33 36.85 -6.06 20.43
C GLY A 33 35.91 -5.37 19.44
N ALA A 34 34.86 -6.03 18.95
CA ALA A 34 33.85 -5.43 18.09
C ALA A 34 32.57 -5.09 18.87
N SER A 35 32.26 -3.80 19.05
CA SER A 35 30.95 -3.37 19.53
C SER A 35 29.93 -3.37 18.38
N PRO A 36 28.70 -3.84 18.56
CA PRO A 36 27.65 -3.69 17.56
C PRO A 36 27.38 -2.20 17.28
N PRO A 37 26.91 -1.84 16.07
CA PRO A 37 26.60 -0.46 15.72
C PRO A 37 25.37 0.03 16.50
N ASP A 38 25.43 1.25 17.04
CA ASP A 38 24.28 1.93 17.66
C ASP A 38 23.26 2.34 16.57
N LEU A 39 22.46 1.37 16.14
CA LEU A 39 21.44 1.52 15.10
C LEU A 39 20.41 2.58 15.48
N PHE A 40 20.03 2.66 16.76
CA PHE A 40 19.11 3.68 17.23
C PHE A 40 19.65 5.08 16.97
N ARG A 41 20.87 5.37 17.44
CA ARG A 41 21.51 6.67 17.24
C ARG A 41 21.73 6.99 15.77
N LEU A 42 22.17 6.01 14.97
CA LEU A 42 22.42 6.19 13.54
C LEU A 42 21.12 6.56 12.80
N PHE A 43 20.09 5.70 12.87
CA PHE A 43 18.82 5.93 12.17
C PHE A 43 18.01 7.11 12.74
N ALA A 44 18.19 7.48 14.01
CA ALA A 44 17.59 8.69 14.58
C ALA A 44 18.14 10.01 13.97
N THR A 45 19.25 9.98 13.23
CA THR A 45 19.74 11.16 12.49
C THR A 45 18.97 11.43 11.20
N VAL A 46 18.28 10.42 10.64
CA VAL A 46 17.57 10.49 9.36
C VAL A 46 16.33 11.37 9.48
N ARG A 47 16.28 12.48 8.72
CA ARG A 47 15.14 13.41 8.69
C ARG A 47 14.38 13.37 7.37
N LYS A 48 15.06 13.00 6.28
CA LYS A 48 14.50 12.81 4.93
C LYS A 48 15.13 11.57 4.30
N PRO A 49 14.47 10.93 3.31
CA PRO A 49 15.02 9.72 2.67
C PRO A 49 16.43 9.90 2.12
N SER A 50 16.78 11.08 1.62
CA SER A 50 18.10 11.37 1.05
C SER A 50 19.24 11.52 2.07
N ASP A 51 18.96 11.43 3.38
CA ASP A 51 19.99 11.32 4.43
C ASP A 51 20.54 9.89 4.57
N LEU A 52 19.79 8.88 4.11
CA LEU A 52 20.25 7.50 4.09
C LEU A 52 21.49 7.34 3.19
N SER A 53 22.44 6.55 3.66
CA SER A 53 23.80 6.41 3.13
C SER A 53 24.28 4.96 3.21
N LEU A 54 25.43 4.67 2.60
CA LEU A 54 26.06 3.35 2.68
C LEU A 54 26.33 2.93 4.14
N GLU A 55 26.61 3.87 5.05
CA GLU A 55 26.79 3.63 6.48
C GLU A 55 25.56 2.95 7.11
N HIS A 56 24.35 3.39 6.74
CA HIS A 56 23.10 2.82 7.23
C HIS A 56 22.89 1.38 6.76
N LEU A 57 23.24 1.06 5.51
CA LEU A 57 23.20 -0.30 4.99
C LEU A 57 24.26 -1.19 5.64
N SER A 58 25.49 -0.67 5.77
CA SER A 58 26.63 -1.37 6.39
C SER A 58 26.33 -1.72 7.84
N ALA A 59 25.72 -0.80 8.58
CA ALA A 59 25.36 -1.01 9.98
C ALA A 59 24.27 -2.08 10.17
N LEU A 60 23.42 -2.34 9.16
CA LEU A 60 22.48 -3.45 9.21
C LEU A 60 23.14 -4.82 8.93
N ASN A 61 24.38 -4.85 8.46
CA ASN A 61 25.19 -6.08 8.28
C ASN A 61 24.51 -7.17 7.41
N VAL A 62 23.73 -6.75 6.42
CA VAL A 62 22.94 -7.66 5.56
C VAL A 62 23.76 -8.15 4.38
N GLY A 63 23.87 -9.47 4.20
CA GLY A 63 24.45 -10.08 3.01
C GLY A 63 23.53 -9.87 1.81
N LEU A 64 24.06 -9.30 0.71
CA LEU A 64 23.32 -9.06 -0.53
C LEU A 64 23.74 -10.06 -1.60
N GLU A 65 22.81 -10.91 -1.99
CA GLU A 65 23.01 -11.92 -3.04
C GLU A 65 22.60 -11.36 -4.42
N PRO A 66 23.18 -11.84 -5.53
CA PRO A 66 22.80 -11.40 -6.87
C PRO A 66 21.36 -11.81 -7.23
N PRO A 67 20.69 -11.09 -8.16
CA PRO A 67 19.36 -11.48 -8.64
C PRO A 67 19.34 -12.87 -9.28
N THR A 68 18.31 -13.66 -8.98
CA THR A 68 18.20 -15.09 -9.36
C THR A 68 16.85 -15.44 -10.02
N ASP A 69 16.64 -16.71 -10.39
CA ASP A 69 15.31 -17.25 -10.77
C ASP A 69 14.57 -17.85 -9.54
N PHE A 70 13.30 -18.24 -9.72
CA PHE A 70 12.50 -18.81 -8.63
C PHE A 70 13.08 -20.14 -8.13
N GLU A 71 13.63 -20.98 -9.01
CA GLU A 71 14.32 -22.21 -8.65
C GLU A 71 15.47 -21.95 -7.68
N THR A 72 16.40 -21.06 -8.04
CA THR A 72 17.58 -20.78 -7.22
C THR A 72 17.19 -20.11 -5.90
N LEU A 73 16.22 -19.18 -5.93
CA LEU A 73 15.70 -18.51 -4.74
C LEU A 73 15.08 -19.51 -3.75
N LEU A 74 14.21 -20.42 -4.24
CA LEU A 74 13.53 -21.40 -3.39
C LEU A 74 14.41 -22.61 -3.02
N SER A 75 15.49 -22.87 -3.76
CA SER A 75 16.50 -23.88 -3.40
C SER A 75 17.40 -23.44 -2.23
N ALA A 76 17.41 -22.15 -1.89
CA ALA A 76 18.13 -21.63 -0.73
C ALA A 76 17.41 -21.88 0.61
N ILE A 77 16.24 -22.53 0.59
CA ILE A 77 15.32 -22.74 1.70
C ILE A 77 15.04 -24.24 1.83
N PRO A 78 14.94 -24.82 3.03
CA PRO A 78 14.61 -26.24 3.22
C PRO A 78 13.34 -26.65 2.45
N ASP A 79 13.47 -27.67 1.61
CA ASP A 79 12.43 -28.22 0.71
C ASP A 79 11.72 -27.22 -0.24
N GLY A 80 12.09 -25.93 -0.26
CA GLY A 80 11.35 -24.87 -0.95
C GLY A 80 11.17 -25.12 -2.45
N ALA A 81 12.21 -25.62 -3.12
CA ALA A 81 12.18 -25.96 -4.54
C ALA A 81 11.17 -27.07 -4.91
N SER A 82 10.78 -27.94 -3.96
CA SER A 82 9.82 -29.03 -4.22
C SER A 82 8.38 -28.53 -4.39
N TYR A 83 8.05 -27.35 -3.85
CA TYR A 83 6.73 -26.74 -3.93
C TYR A 83 6.52 -25.92 -5.21
N LEU A 84 7.59 -25.63 -5.96
CA LEU A 84 7.54 -24.89 -7.21
C LEU A 84 6.99 -25.79 -8.33
N PRO A 85 5.88 -25.42 -9.02
CA PRO A 85 5.35 -26.25 -10.10
C PRO A 85 6.39 -26.58 -11.19
N PRO A 86 6.38 -27.77 -11.79
CA PRO A 86 7.27 -28.08 -12.92
C PRO A 86 7.07 -27.10 -14.08
N ARG A 87 8.16 -26.69 -14.77
CA ARG A 87 8.08 -25.79 -15.94
C ARG A 87 7.18 -26.33 -17.07
N SER A 88 6.99 -27.66 -17.16
CA SER A 88 6.04 -28.29 -18.10
C SER A 88 4.59 -27.85 -17.89
N TRP A 89 4.19 -27.44 -16.68
CA TRP A 89 2.85 -26.90 -16.43
C TRP A 89 2.58 -25.58 -17.16
N LEU A 90 3.62 -24.86 -17.62
CA LEU A 90 3.49 -23.66 -18.45
C LEU A 90 3.19 -23.97 -19.92
N SER A 91 3.53 -25.19 -20.39
CA SER A 91 3.35 -25.62 -21.78
C SER A 91 2.16 -26.58 -21.96
N ASP A 92 1.87 -27.41 -20.97
CA ASP A 92 0.86 -28.48 -21.03
C ASP A 92 -0.57 -27.97 -20.75
N LEU A 93 -1.17 -27.27 -21.71
CA LEU A 93 -2.59 -26.90 -21.69
C LEU A 93 -3.47 -27.95 -22.40
N PRO A 94 -4.58 -28.37 -21.79
CA PRO A 94 -4.67 -29.17 -20.58
C PRO A 94 -4.62 -30.69 -20.90
N CYS A 95 -3.89 -31.48 -20.10
CA CYS A 95 -4.10 -32.93 -20.02
C CYS A 95 -4.69 -33.27 -18.65
N ALA A 96 -5.81 -34.01 -18.64
CA ALA A 96 -6.71 -34.14 -17.49
C ALA A 96 -6.35 -35.29 -16.54
N GLU A 97 -5.08 -35.46 -16.22
CA GLU A 97 -4.63 -36.36 -15.17
C GLU A 97 -4.29 -35.53 -13.93
N ASN A 98 -5.17 -35.62 -12.92
CA ASN A 98 -4.86 -35.16 -11.59
C ASN A 98 -3.94 -36.20 -10.94
N ASP A 99 -2.66 -35.89 -10.81
CA ASP A 99 -1.87 -36.51 -9.76
C ASP A 99 -2.62 -36.29 -8.42
N PRO A 100 -2.80 -37.34 -7.60
CA PRO A 100 -3.47 -37.19 -6.31
C PRO A 100 -2.70 -36.16 -5.46
N PRO A 101 -3.39 -35.30 -4.68
CA PRO A 101 -2.70 -34.31 -3.85
C PRO A 101 -1.75 -35.02 -2.90
N THR A 102 -0.45 -34.88 -3.13
CA THR A 102 0.61 -35.56 -2.37
C THR A 102 0.71 -35.05 -0.94
N HIS A 103 0.20 -33.84 -0.67
CA HIS A 103 0.24 -33.16 0.61
C HIS A 103 -1.09 -32.46 0.89
N LEU A 104 -1.39 -32.26 2.18
CA LEU A 104 -2.45 -31.36 2.64
C LEU A 104 -1.86 -29.97 2.92
N LEU A 105 -2.73 -28.96 2.89
CA LEU A 105 -2.40 -27.64 3.41
C LEU A 105 -2.46 -27.63 4.94
N THR A 106 -1.85 -26.64 5.61
CA THR A 106 -1.90 -26.44 7.09
C THR A 106 -3.30 -26.53 7.70
N ASN A 107 -4.33 -26.17 6.94
CA ASN A 107 -5.74 -26.18 7.36
C ASN A 107 -6.48 -27.52 7.08
N GLY A 108 -5.78 -28.54 6.56
CA GLY A 108 -6.33 -29.85 6.21
C GLY A 108 -7.04 -29.93 4.85
N ASN A 109 -7.07 -28.84 4.06
CA ASN A 109 -7.59 -28.88 2.70
C ASN A 109 -6.61 -29.55 1.73
N ALA A 110 -7.13 -30.03 0.60
CA ALA A 110 -6.32 -30.60 -0.47
C ALA A 110 -5.45 -29.52 -1.16
N TYR A 111 -4.23 -29.90 -1.54
CA TYR A 111 -3.33 -29.06 -2.32
C TYR A 111 -3.92 -28.69 -3.72
N PRO A 112 -3.84 -27.42 -4.16
CA PRO A 112 -4.27 -26.99 -5.50
C PRO A 112 -3.42 -27.62 -6.63
N GLY A 113 -3.98 -28.60 -7.34
CA GLY A 113 -3.25 -29.40 -8.35
C GLY A 113 -3.08 -28.76 -9.73
N LYS A 114 -2.52 -29.53 -10.67
CA LYS A 114 -2.26 -29.11 -12.08
C LYS A 114 -3.50 -28.54 -12.77
N ALA A 115 -4.69 -29.10 -12.50
CA ALA A 115 -5.94 -28.63 -13.06
C ALA A 115 -6.29 -27.19 -12.62
N ASP A 116 -6.16 -26.88 -11.32
CA ASP A 116 -6.39 -25.53 -10.81
C ASP A 116 -5.38 -24.53 -11.37
N PHE A 117 -4.11 -24.94 -11.49
CA PHE A 117 -3.05 -24.13 -12.11
C PHE A 117 -3.37 -23.83 -13.57
N ALA A 118 -3.69 -24.86 -14.37
CA ALA A 118 -4.02 -24.72 -15.78
C ALA A 118 -5.22 -23.79 -16.01
N ILE A 119 -6.27 -23.86 -15.17
CA ILE A 119 -7.41 -22.93 -15.23
C ILE A 119 -6.94 -21.47 -15.10
N ARG A 120 -6.05 -21.17 -14.15
CA ARG A 120 -5.52 -19.80 -13.97
C ARG A 120 -4.60 -19.40 -15.12
N LEU A 121 -3.74 -20.31 -15.57
CA LEU A 121 -2.83 -20.07 -16.69
C LEU A 121 -3.58 -19.76 -17.98
N THR A 122 -4.69 -20.45 -18.30
CA THR A 122 -5.48 -20.16 -19.52
C THR A 122 -6.02 -18.73 -19.59
N GLU A 123 -6.26 -18.08 -18.45
CA GLU A 123 -6.63 -16.65 -18.42
C GLU A 123 -5.39 -15.75 -18.55
N LEU A 124 -4.26 -16.11 -17.92
CA LEU A 124 -3.03 -15.31 -17.95
C LEU A 124 -2.22 -15.42 -19.25
N VAL A 125 -2.46 -16.42 -20.10
CA VAL A 125 -1.86 -16.51 -21.45
C VAL A 125 -2.64 -15.74 -22.53
N LEU A 126 -3.74 -15.08 -22.17
CA LEU A 126 -4.49 -14.24 -23.10
C LEU A 126 -3.66 -13.02 -23.55
N ASP A 127 -3.75 -12.70 -24.83
CA ASP A 127 -3.23 -11.44 -25.36
C ASP A 127 -3.87 -10.24 -24.65
N ASN A 128 -3.05 -9.22 -24.37
CA ASN A 128 -3.47 -8.06 -23.60
C ASN A 128 -4.61 -7.30 -24.29
N GLN A 129 -4.53 -7.09 -25.61
CA GLN A 129 -5.53 -6.36 -26.37
C GLN A 129 -6.84 -7.16 -26.49
N ASP A 130 -6.77 -8.47 -26.72
CA ASP A 130 -7.97 -9.33 -26.71
C ASP A 130 -8.64 -9.37 -25.31
N ALA A 131 -7.86 -9.30 -24.22
CA ALA A 131 -8.38 -9.19 -22.86
C ALA A 131 -9.02 -7.81 -22.57
N PHE A 132 -8.37 -6.70 -22.92
CA PHE A 132 -8.92 -5.34 -22.73
C PHE A 132 -10.22 -5.13 -23.54
N ARG A 133 -10.27 -5.68 -24.76
CA ARG A 133 -11.47 -5.69 -25.61
C ARG A 133 -12.61 -6.54 -25.04
N ASN A 134 -12.29 -7.63 -24.35
CA ASN A 134 -13.28 -8.41 -23.61
C ASN A 134 -13.94 -7.59 -22.50
N LEU A 135 -13.12 -6.91 -21.67
CA LEU A 135 -13.58 -6.11 -20.54
C LEU A 135 -14.48 -4.95 -20.97
N THR A 136 -14.10 -4.25 -22.05
CA THR A 136 -14.87 -3.16 -22.66
C THR A 136 -16.07 -3.61 -23.49
N ARG A 137 -16.30 -4.93 -23.63
CA ARG A 137 -17.35 -5.54 -24.47
C ARG A 137 -17.26 -5.16 -25.95
N THR A 138 -16.04 -5.02 -26.47
CA THR A 138 -15.75 -4.74 -27.89
C THR A 138 -14.89 -5.84 -28.57
N PRO A 139 -15.29 -7.13 -28.46
CA PRO A 139 -14.52 -8.23 -29.03
C PRO A 139 -14.36 -8.12 -30.56
N LEU A 140 -13.39 -8.85 -31.11
CA LEU A 140 -13.28 -9.03 -32.56
C LEU A 140 -14.54 -9.73 -33.11
N PRO A 141 -15.12 -9.29 -34.23
CA PRO A 141 -16.37 -9.85 -34.76
C PRO A 141 -16.35 -11.38 -34.97
N ASP A 142 -15.20 -11.91 -35.38
CA ASP A 142 -15.03 -13.32 -35.77
C ASP A 142 -14.49 -14.21 -34.64
N ARG A 143 -14.33 -13.69 -33.41
CA ARG A 143 -13.81 -14.47 -32.27
C ARG A 143 -14.79 -14.49 -31.10
N LYS A 144 -15.03 -15.68 -30.56
CA LYS A 144 -15.76 -15.85 -29.30
C LYS A 144 -14.98 -15.13 -28.18
N PRO A 145 -15.62 -14.26 -27.37
CA PRO A 145 -14.93 -13.55 -26.31
C PRO A 145 -14.30 -14.54 -25.31
N PRO A 146 -13.01 -14.38 -24.93
CA PRO A 146 -12.37 -15.23 -23.94
C PRO A 146 -13.09 -15.15 -22.59
N ARG A 147 -13.09 -16.24 -21.82
CA ARG A 147 -13.70 -16.27 -20.48
C ARG A 147 -12.65 -15.89 -19.45
N ILE A 148 -12.72 -14.67 -18.94
CA ILE A 148 -11.90 -14.20 -17.82
C ILE A 148 -12.76 -14.23 -16.56
N ALA A 149 -12.51 -15.18 -15.65
CA ALA A 149 -13.29 -15.37 -14.43
C ALA A 149 -12.50 -14.98 -13.18
N HIS A 150 -11.23 -15.36 -13.09
CA HIS A 150 -10.36 -15.16 -11.93
C HIS A 150 -9.57 -13.84 -12.04
N PHE A 151 -8.97 -13.58 -13.21
CA PHE A 151 -8.08 -12.45 -13.43
C PHE A 151 -8.78 -11.21 -14.01
N ARG A 152 -10.10 -11.10 -13.87
CA ARG A 152 -10.86 -9.96 -14.41
C ARG A 152 -10.31 -8.63 -13.87
N ARG A 153 -10.12 -8.53 -12.55
CA ARG A 153 -9.56 -7.34 -11.90
C ARG A 153 -8.12 -7.06 -12.33
N PHE A 154 -7.33 -8.11 -12.55
CA PHE A 154 -5.95 -7.97 -13.03
C PHE A 154 -5.91 -7.35 -14.42
N PHE A 155 -6.71 -7.82 -15.37
CA PHE A 155 -6.77 -7.20 -16.70
C PHE A 155 -7.42 -5.81 -16.68
N GLU A 156 -8.37 -5.52 -15.77
CA GLU A 156 -8.91 -4.17 -15.57
C GLU A 156 -7.83 -3.19 -15.05
N ALA A 157 -6.99 -3.62 -14.10
CA ALA A 157 -5.88 -2.83 -13.58
C ALA A 157 -4.72 -2.71 -14.58
N LEU A 158 -4.45 -3.76 -15.37
CA LEU A 158 -3.44 -3.75 -16.43
C LEU A 158 -3.83 -2.82 -17.60
N ASP A 159 -5.12 -2.76 -18.00
CA ASP A 159 -5.62 -1.76 -18.97
C ASP A 159 -5.38 -0.34 -18.45
N ASN A 160 -5.68 -0.09 -17.17
CA ASN A 160 -5.40 1.22 -16.53
C ASN A 160 -3.90 1.60 -16.58
N MET A 161 -2.98 0.64 -16.47
CA MET A 161 -1.54 0.86 -16.62
C MET A 161 -1.12 1.02 -18.10
N ALA A 162 -1.80 0.37 -19.04
CA ALA A 162 -1.50 0.42 -20.47
C ALA A 162 -1.57 1.85 -21.02
N TYR A 163 -2.50 2.67 -20.52
CA TYR A 163 -2.59 4.11 -20.87
C TYR A 163 -1.36 4.96 -20.48
N TYR A 164 -0.35 4.40 -19.80
CA TYR A 164 0.88 5.11 -19.44
C TYR A 164 2.15 4.42 -19.95
N TRP A 165 2.13 3.08 -20.05
CA TRP A 165 3.31 2.26 -20.35
C TRP A 165 3.28 1.52 -21.70
N ASP A 166 2.10 1.24 -22.28
CA ASP A 166 2.02 0.47 -23.52
C ASP A 166 2.35 1.35 -24.73
N THR A 167 3.53 1.12 -25.31
CA THR A 167 4.06 1.84 -26.49
C THR A 167 3.75 1.15 -27.81
N SER A 168 3.08 -0.02 -27.80
CA SER A 168 2.88 -0.86 -29.00
C SER A 168 2.10 -0.18 -30.14
N LEU A 169 1.36 0.88 -29.81
CA LEU A 169 0.54 1.68 -30.73
C LEU A 169 0.93 3.17 -30.74
N ASP A 170 2.11 3.54 -30.25
CA ASP A 170 2.57 4.93 -30.20
C ASP A 170 3.04 5.43 -31.58
N GLU A 171 2.32 6.42 -32.13
CA GLU A 171 2.71 7.14 -33.34
C GLU A 171 2.84 8.64 -33.02
N TYR A 172 4.06 9.16 -33.01
CA TYR A 172 4.35 10.59 -32.88
C TYR A 172 4.50 11.21 -34.28
N ILE A 173 3.62 12.15 -34.62
CA ILE A 173 3.54 12.78 -35.94
C ILE A 173 4.10 14.21 -35.82
N PRO A 174 5.22 14.54 -36.48
CA PRO A 174 5.80 15.88 -36.39
C PRO A 174 4.86 16.94 -36.99
N PRO A 175 4.95 18.22 -36.55
CA PRO A 175 4.20 19.29 -37.19
C PRO A 175 4.58 19.39 -38.67
N LYS A 176 3.60 19.65 -39.54
CA LYS A 176 3.90 19.92 -40.95
C LYS A 176 4.79 21.17 -41.03
N PRO A 177 5.83 21.19 -41.88
CA PRO A 177 6.52 22.43 -42.21
C PRO A 177 5.49 23.40 -42.76
N GLU A 178 5.51 24.64 -42.28
CA GLU A 178 4.75 25.72 -42.91
C GLU A 178 5.36 25.94 -44.29
N GLU A 179 4.57 25.77 -45.36
CA GLU A 179 4.99 26.21 -46.69
C GLU A 179 5.12 27.74 -46.64
N GLU A 180 6.34 28.24 -46.80
CA GLU A 180 6.63 29.67 -46.86
C GLU A 180 5.81 30.31 -47.99
N THR A 181 4.70 30.96 -47.65
CA THR A 181 3.96 31.78 -48.61
C THR A 181 4.88 32.89 -49.09
N PRO A 182 5.22 32.97 -50.39
CA PRO A 182 6.24 33.89 -50.86
C PRO A 182 5.78 35.34 -50.69
N THR A 183 6.61 36.11 -49.99
CA THR A 183 6.48 37.56 -49.86
C THR A 183 6.53 38.23 -51.24
N ASN A 184 5.43 38.85 -51.64
CA ASN A 184 5.42 39.88 -52.68
C ASN A 184 4.87 41.18 -52.05
N GLY A 185 5.70 42.22 -52.02
CA GLY A 185 5.35 43.54 -51.48
C GLY A 185 4.92 44.53 -52.58
N GLY A 186 4.49 45.73 -52.19
CA GLY A 186 4.11 46.78 -53.14
C GLY A 186 3.20 47.87 -52.55
N THR A 187 3.80 48.77 -51.78
CA THR A 187 3.26 50.05 -51.25
C THR A 187 2.38 50.89 -52.17
N SER A 188 1.35 51.56 -51.60
CA SER A 188 1.18 53.03 -51.67
C SER A 188 0.08 53.55 -50.73
N ASP A 189 0.41 54.57 -49.92
CA ASP A 189 -0.52 55.48 -49.20
C ASP A 189 -1.39 56.32 -50.19
N GLU A 190 -2.34 57.20 -49.84
CA GLU A 190 -2.52 58.05 -48.65
C GLU A 190 -3.90 58.77 -48.64
N ASN A 191 -4.58 58.90 -47.48
CA ASN A 191 -5.18 60.16 -46.92
C ASN A 191 -6.39 60.00 -45.96
N LEU A 192 -6.18 60.43 -44.70
CA LEU A 192 -6.89 61.48 -43.92
C LEU A 192 -8.42 61.72 -44.08
N GLU A 193 -9.23 62.06 -43.06
CA GLU A 193 -9.16 62.04 -41.57
C GLU A 193 -10.59 62.33 -40.97
N PRO A 194 -10.83 62.78 -39.71
CA PRO A 194 -11.54 62.03 -38.63
C PRO A 194 -12.98 62.49 -38.31
N THR A 195 -13.65 61.87 -37.30
CA THR A 195 -14.27 62.52 -36.09
C THR A 195 -15.03 61.47 -35.21
N LEU A 196 -15.28 61.83 -33.94
CA LEU A 196 -15.71 61.04 -32.78
C LEU A 196 -17.23 60.73 -32.66
N ASP A 197 -17.52 59.77 -31.75
CA ASP A 197 -18.71 59.55 -30.90
C ASP A 197 -20.13 59.48 -31.52
N GLN A 198 -20.84 58.35 -31.30
CA GLN A 198 -21.96 58.24 -30.32
C GLN A 198 -22.72 56.89 -30.30
N THR A 199 -22.99 56.37 -29.08
CA THR A 199 -24.16 55.55 -28.61
C THR A 199 -24.49 54.21 -29.34
N GLU A 200 -25.07 53.14 -28.76
CA GLU A 200 -25.87 52.93 -27.53
C GLU A 200 -25.55 51.61 -26.77
N GLN A 201 -25.82 51.63 -25.46
CA GLN A 201 -26.03 50.50 -24.52
C GLN A 201 -27.58 50.29 -24.38
N PRO A 202 -28.22 49.50 -23.46
CA PRO A 202 -27.79 48.62 -22.34
C PRO A 202 -28.63 47.28 -22.31
N PRO A 203 -29.04 46.64 -21.16
CA PRO A 203 -28.55 46.63 -19.77
C PRO A 203 -28.35 45.24 -19.10
N GLU A 204 -27.57 45.21 -18.01
CA GLU A 204 -27.72 44.28 -16.87
C GLU A 204 -28.53 44.95 -15.73
N PRO A 205 -28.99 44.20 -14.70
CA PRO A 205 -29.11 44.76 -13.36
C PRO A 205 -28.53 43.88 -12.22
N THR A 206 -28.40 44.49 -11.03
CA THR A 206 -27.40 44.15 -9.99
C THR A 206 -28.01 43.96 -8.58
N LEU A 207 -27.44 43.02 -7.79
CA LEU A 207 -27.35 42.86 -6.31
C LEU A 207 -28.47 43.26 -5.29
N ASP A 208 -28.57 42.46 -4.22
CA ASP A 208 -29.35 42.65 -2.96
C ASP A 208 -28.94 43.87 -2.08
N PRO A 209 -29.78 44.34 -1.12
CA PRO A 209 -29.58 43.90 0.29
C PRO A 209 -30.82 43.85 1.25
N THR A 210 -30.84 42.83 2.13
CA THR A 210 -31.20 42.79 3.57
C THR A 210 -32.46 43.49 4.16
N SER A 211 -33.39 42.72 4.74
CA SER A 211 -33.89 42.85 6.16
C SER A 211 -35.00 41.85 6.54
N ALA A 212 -35.23 41.62 7.85
CA ALA A 212 -36.26 40.76 8.46
C ALA A 212 -36.97 41.53 9.62
N PRO A 213 -37.89 40.99 10.46
CA PRO A 213 -38.59 39.68 10.48
C PRO A 213 -40.13 39.72 10.76
N LYS A 214 -40.85 38.57 10.73
CA LYS A 214 -41.81 38.09 11.79
C LYS A 214 -42.70 36.86 11.42
N ASP A 215 -43.10 36.17 12.49
CA ASP A 215 -43.90 34.94 12.68
C ASP A 215 -45.18 34.69 11.84
N SER A 216 -45.52 33.41 11.56
CA SER A 216 -46.66 32.70 12.22
C SER A 216 -46.97 31.23 11.79
N ARG A 217 -47.01 30.35 12.80
CA ARG A 217 -47.82 29.11 13.10
C ARG A 217 -48.61 28.30 12.03
N GLY A 218 -48.53 26.96 12.21
CA GLY A 218 -49.49 25.89 11.82
C GLY A 218 -48.74 24.57 11.53
N LEU A 219 -48.84 23.43 12.25
CA LEU A 219 -49.99 22.55 12.57
C LEU A 219 -50.92 22.32 11.36
N ALA A 220 -51.32 21.11 10.96
CA ALA A 220 -51.10 19.74 11.47
C ALA A 220 -51.28 18.73 10.27
N GLU A 221 -51.39 17.40 10.37
CA GLU A 221 -51.57 16.46 11.50
C GLU A 221 -51.00 15.04 11.16
N SER A 222 -51.63 13.95 11.61
CA SER A 222 -51.24 12.54 11.40
C SER A 222 -52.46 11.64 11.13
N THR A 223 -52.25 10.40 10.65
CA THR A 223 -53.15 9.26 10.92
C THR A 223 -52.47 7.92 10.61
N ASN A 224 -52.40 7.05 11.63
CA ASN A 224 -52.28 5.59 11.46
C ASN A 224 -53.70 5.00 11.51
N LEU A 225 -53.90 3.77 11.00
CA LEU A 225 -54.72 2.74 11.66
C LEU A 225 -54.53 1.34 11.05
N ASP A 226 -54.72 0.33 11.90
CA ASP A 226 -54.23 -1.05 11.85
C ASP A 226 -54.93 -2.08 10.92
N ALA A 227 -54.11 -3.03 10.41
CA ALA A 227 -54.28 -4.51 10.42
C ALA A 227 -55.53 -5.21 9.80
N PRO A 228 -55.58 -6.58 9.62
CA PRO A 228 -54.59 -7.63 9.93
C PRO A 228 -54.25 -8.63 8.77
N THR A 229 -53.45 -9.65 9.13
CA THR A 229 -52.79 -10.74 8.34
C THR A 229 -53.74 -11.93 7.95
N PRO A 230 -53.36 -13.07 7.28
CA PRO A 230 -52.12 -13.87 7.46
C PRO A 230 -51.49 -14.72 6.30
N SER A 231 -50.22 -15.12 6.54
CA SER A 231 -49.52 -16.34 6.05
C SER A 231 -48.94 -16.32 4.60
N LYS A 232 -47.77 -16.90 4.25
CA LYS A 232 -46.93 -17.97 4.85
C LYS A 232 -45.40 -17.82 4.61
N LYS A 233 -44.61 -18.44 5.51
CA LYS A 233 -43.25 -19.04 5.33
C LYS A 233 -42.00 -18.13 5.15
N ALA A 234 -41.44 -17.78 6.31
CA ALA A 234 -40.03 -17.86 6.72
C ALA A 234 -38.88 -17.92 5.68
N LYS A 235 -37.95 -16.96 5.81
CA LYS A 235 -36.55 -17.03 5.39
C LYS A 235 -35.68 -16.48 6.53
N THR A 236 -34.62 -17.17 6.92
CA THR A 236 -33.74 -16.76 8.03
C THR A 236 -32.70 -15.74 7.55
N GLU A 237 -32.46 -14.69 8.32
CA GLU A 237 -31.57 -13.57 7.96
C GLU A 237 -30.13 -13.71 8.50
N PRO A 238 -29.14 -13.11 7.82
CA PRO A 238 -27.84 -12.77 8.40
C PRO A 238 -27.86 -11.45 9.19
N PHE A 239 -26.88 -11.26 10.07
CA PHE A 239 -26.77 -10.11 10.99
C PHE A 239 -26.69 -8.73 10.30
N THR A 240 -27.44 -7.76 10.84
CA THR A 240 -27.36 -6.33 10.49
C THR A 240 -26.44 -5.58 11.46
N VAL A 241 -25.46 -4.82 10.94
CA VAL A 241 -24.65 -3.87 11.71
C VAL A 241 -25.18 -2.45 11.49
N VAL A 242 -25.36 -1.71 12.59
CA VAL A 242 -25.81 -0.30 12.55
C VAL A 242 -24.65 0.61 12.15
N PRO A 243 -24.81 1.50 11.15
CA PRO A 243 -23.76 2.45 10.77
C PRO A 243 -23.70 3.61 11.77
N THR A 244 -22.48 4.09 12.05
CA THR A 244 -22.26 5.42 12.63
C THR A 244 -21.53 6.29 11.61
N THR A 245 -21.93 7.54 11.49
CA THR A 245 -21.51 8.47 10.45
C THR A 245 -20.07 8.93 10.61
N ASP A 246 -19.25 8.75 9.58
CA ASP A 246 -18.33 9.77 9.07
C ASP A 246 -18.17 9.58 7.56
N GLY A 247 -18.14 10.69 6.81
CA GLY A 247 -18.41 10.68 5.37
C GLY A 247 -17.19 10.37 4.50
N THR A 248 -17.24 9.28 3.74
CA THR A 248 -16.49 9.17 2.48
C THR A 248 -17.33 8.36 1.48
N SER A 249 -17.86 9.04 0.47
CA SER A 249 -18.81 8.44 -0.48
C SER A 249 -18.12 7.41 -1.39
N ILE A 250 -18.50 6.15 -1.25
CA ILE A 250 -18.10 5.08 -2.18
C ILE A 250 -18.82 5.30 -3.51
N VAL A 251 -18.09 5.81 -4.52
CA VAL A 251 -18.62 5.91 -5.88
C VAL A 251 -18.67 4.52 -6.47
N THR A 252 -19.88 3.98 -6.65
CA THR A 252 -20.09 2.73 -7.38
C THR A 252 -20.11 3.06 -8.87
N THR A 253 -18.96 2.98 -9.55
CA THR A 253 -18.87 3.26 -10.98
C THR A 253 -19.60 2.20 -11.80
N LYS A 254 -20.58 2.64 -12.60
CA LYS A 254 -21.24 1.78 -13.59
C LYS A 254 -20.29 1.54 -14.77
N LEU A 255 -20.31 0.31 -15.27
CA LEU A 255 -19.62 -0.09 -16.50
C LEU A 255 -20.09 0.75 -17.70
N ALA A 256 -19.20 0.95 -18.67
CA ALA A 256 -19.40 1.68 -19.94
C ALA A 256 -19.27 3.21 -19.90
N GLN A 257 -18.10 3.69 -19.47
CA GLN A 257 -17.48 4.91 -20.04
C GLN A 257 -15.96 4.73 -20.10
N ARG A 258 -15.41 4.80 -21.32
CA ARG A 258 -13.98 5.14 -21.53
C ARG A 258 -13.73 6.46 -20.81
N PRO A 259 -12.63 6.66 -20.07
CA PRO A 259 -12.44 7.86 -19.24
C PRO A 259 -12.63 9.12 -20.09
N ALA A 260 -13.76 9.80 -19.89
CA ALA A 260 -14.03 11.09 -20.50
C ALA A 260 -13.03 12.10 -19.94
N HIS A 261 -12.68 13.12 -20.73
CA HIS A 261 -11.70 14.14 -20.38
C HIS A 261 -12.06 14.85 -19.06
N LEU A 262 -11.55 14.31 -17.95
CA LEU A 262 -11.36 14.99 -16.69
C LEU A 262 -9.88 15.30 -16.63
N VAL A 263 -9.56 16.58 -16.82
CA VAL A 263 -8.23 17.12 -16.51
C VAL A 263 -7.96 16.75 -15.04
N PRO A 264 -6.88 16.01 -14.73
CA PRO A 264 -6.61 15.62 -13.36
C PRO A 264 -6.42 16.88 -12.49
N PRO A 265 -6.81 16.84 -11.19
CA PRO A 265 -6.60 17.97 -10.31
C PRO A 265 -5.12 18.33 -10.26
N THR A 266 -4.81 19.63 -10.42
CA THR A 266 -3.45 20.14 -10.61
C THR A 266 -2.58 19.94 -9.37
N VAL A 267 -2.02 18.74 -9.22
CA VAL A 267 -0.79 18.53 -8.46
C VAL A 267 0.33 19.18 -9.25
N ALA A 268 1.19 19.97 -8.60
CA ALA A 268 2.22 20.77 -9.25
C ALA A 268 3.32 19.88 -9.89
N SER A 269 3.05 19.36 -11.08
CA SER A 269 4.01 18.64 -11.91
C SER A 269 5.00 19.61 -12.53
N ARG A 270 6.30 19.34 -12.35
CA ARG A 270 7.38 19.91 -13.15
C ARG A 270 7.00 19.75 -14.62
N SER A 271 6.89 20.86 -15.36
CA SER A 271 6.41 20.85 -16.75
C SER A 271 7.27 19.92 -17.61
N GLU A 272 6.71 18.78 -18.04
CA GLU A 272 7.36 17.94 -19.05
C GLU A 272 7.52 18.73 -20.35
N PRO A 273 8.63 18.54 -21.10
CA PRO A 273 8.84 19.25 -22.35
C PRO A 273 7.73 18.87 -23.35
N THR A 274 7.00 19.88 -23.83
CA THR A 274 5.94 19.71 -24.84
C THR A 274 6.54 19.12 -26.11
N VAL A 275 6.17 17.89 -26.44
CA VAL A 275 6.57 17.26 -27.71
C VAL A 275 5.82 17.98 -28.85
N PRO A 276 6.51 18.52 -29.87
CA PRO A 276 5.83 19.19 -30.98
C PRO A 276 5.13 18.17 -31.89
N GLY A 277 3.94 18.53 -32.40
CA GLY A 277 3.18 17.73 -33.38
C GLY A 277 1.87 17.15 -32.84
N THR A 278 1.40 16.07 -33.45
CA THR A 278 0.21 15.31 -33.03
C THR A 278 0.57 13.85 -32.70
N TYR A 279 -0.33 13.11 -32.08
CA TYR A 279 -0.11 11.73 -31.66
C TYR A 279 -1.34 10.85 -31.93
N LYS A 280 -1.09 9.60 -32.35
CA LYS A 280 -2.04 8.49 -32.34
C LYS A 280 -1.52 7.39 -31.43
N GLY A 281 -2.44 6.66 -30.80
CA GLY A 281 -2.08 5.53 -29.93
C GLY A 281 -2.94 5.39 -28.68
N LEU A 282 -2.43 4.67 -27.69
CA LEU A 282 -3.15 4.39 -26.43
C LEU A 282 -2.82 5.41 -25.33
N ARG A 283 -1.55 5.77 -25.16
CA ARG A 283 -1.02 6.49 -24.00
C ARG A 283 -1.59 7.90 -23.81
N ILE A 284 -2.08 8.17 -22.61
CA ILE A 284 -2.58 9.48 -22.16
C ILE A 284 -1.55 10.25 -21.33
N GLY A 285 -0.46 9.58 -20.92
CA GLY A 285 0.60 10.15 -20.10
C GLY A 285 1.89 9.33 -20.16
N THR A 286 2.80 9.64 -19.25
CA THR A 286 4.11 8.99 -19.06
C THR A 286 4.05 7.99 -17.90
N GLY A 287 4.93 6.99 -17.86
CA GLY A 287 5.03 6.08 -16.70
C GLY A 287 5.29 6.81 -15.37
N ARG A 288 5.88 8.02 -15.45
CA ARG A 288 6.10 8.97 -14.33
C ARG A 288 4.82 9.62 -13.81
N SER A 289 3.79 9.75 -14.64
CA SER A 289 2.49 10.36 -14.28
C SER A 289 1.38 9.34 -14.00
N MET A 290 1.71 8.04 -14.04
CA MET A 290 0.79 6.96 -13.66
C MET A 290 0.53 6.96 -12.15
N PRO A 291 -0.73 6.91 -11.68
CA PRO A 291 -1.05 6.78 -10.26
C PRO A 291 -0.49 5.49 -9.63
N ASP A 292 0.17 5.62 -8.46
CA ASP A 292 0.71 4.49 -7.69
C ASP A 292 -0.36 3.46 -7.26
N SER A 293 -1.63 3.90 -7.18
CA SER A 293 -2.76 3.02 -6.91
C SER A 293 -2.96 1.95 -7.99
N TYR A 294 -2.72 2.27 -9.27
CA TYR A 294 -2.88 1.30 -10.36
C TYR A 294 -1.87 0.16 -10.25
N ARG A 295 -0.59 0.48 -9.95
CA ARG A 295 0.45 -0.54 -9.70
C ARG A 295 0.07 -1.46 -8.54
N THR A 296 -0.40 -0.85 -7.45
CA THR A 296 -0.81 -1.56 -6.24
C THR A 296 -2.02 -2.48 -6.49
N GLU A 297 -2.99 -2.02 -7.28
CA GLU A 297 -4.17 -2.79 -7.67
C GLU A 297 -3.82 -3.93 -8.63
N THR A 298 -2.97 -3.71 -9.63
CA THR A 298 -2.48 -4.75 -10.55
C THR A 298 -1.76 -5.87 -9.80
N VAL A 299 -0.81 -5.52 -8.92
CA VAL A 299 -0.06 -6.52 -8.13
C VAL A 299 -1.01 -7.28 -7.20
N LYS A 300 -1.89 -6.59 -6.48
CA LYS A 300 -2.85 -7.25 -5.59
C LYS A 300 -3.76 -8.21 -6.39
N SER A 301 -4.35 -7.75 -7.48
CA SER A 301 -5.30 -8.52 -8.28
C SER A 301 -4.66 -9.64 -9.11
N PHE A 302 -3.35 -9.59 -9.35
CA PHE A 302 -2.56 -10.72 -9.84
C PHE A 302 -2.39 -11.81 -8.76
N ILE A 303 -2.05 -11.42 -7.53
CA ILE A 303 -1.69 -12.37 -6.47
C ILE A 303 -2.94 -12.96 -5.78
N GLU A 304 -4.00 -12.17 -5.57
CA GLU A 304 -5.21 -12.55 -4.81
C GLU A 304 -5.93 -13.81 -5.35
N PRO A 305 -6.09 -14.06 -6.67
CA PRO A 305 -6.69 -15.29 -7.21
C PRO A 305 -5.87 -16.56 -6.96
N MET A 306 -4.56 -16.44 -6.76
CA MET A 306 -3.69 -17.56 -6.37
C MET A 306 -3.71 -17.75 -4.85
N ALA A 307 -3.59 -16.68 -4.08
CA ALA A 307 -3.68 -16.71 -2.61
C ALA A 307 -4.95 -17.43 -2.12
N TRP A 308 -6.09 -17.16 -2.77
CA TRP A 308 -7.39 -17.73 -2.39
C TRP A 308 -7.44 -19.27 -2.49
N LEU A 309 -6.71 -19.88 -3.42
CA LEU A 309 -6.62 -21.34 -3.55
C LEU A 309 -5.91 -22.00 -2.36
N PHE A 310 -4.95 -21.30 -1.76
CA PHE A 310 -4.25 -21.72 -0.55
C PHE A 310 -4.96 -21.25 0.73
N ASN A 311 -6.23 -20.82 0.62
CA ASN A 311 -7.06 -20.22 1.67
C ASN A 311 -6.50 -18.91 2.28
N LEU A 312 -5.57 -18.25 1.59
CA LEU A 312 -4.97 -17.00 2.01
C LEU A 312 -5.78 -15.80 1.49
N THR A 313 -5.84 -14.70 2.23
CA THR A 313 -6.52 -13.47 1.80
C THR A 313 -5.67 -12.23 2.10
N ILE A 314 -5.47 -11.40 1.08
CA ILE A 314 -4.58 -10.23 1.15
C ILE A 314 -5.40 -9.00 1.54
N SER A 315 -5.24 -8.59 2.81
CA SER A 315 -5.94 -7.44 3.39
C SER A 315 -4.96 -6.31 3.75
N PRO A 316 -5.35 -5.02 3.60
CA PRO A 316 -4.56 -3.90 4.11
C PRO A 316 -4.52 -3.93 5.64
N HIS A 317 -3.41 -3.50 6.23
CA HIS A 317 -3.27 -3.48 7.69
C HIS A 317 -4.23 -2.46 8.30
N ARG A 318 -4.94 -2.85 9.38
CA ARG A 318 -5.85 -1.96 10.12
C ARG A 318 -5.12 -0.94 11.00
N ARG A 319 -3.85 -1.22 11.32
CA ARG A 319 -2.89 -0.29 11.90
C ARG A 319 -1.64 -0.35 11.02
N PRO A 320 -1.09 0.78 10.55
CA PRO A 320 0.11 0.75 9.72
C PRO A 320 1.26 0.12 10.52
N PRO A 321 1.91 -0.93 9.99
CA PRO A 321 3.03 -1.55 10.68
C PRO A 321 4.25 -0.63 10.64
N ALA A 322 5.16 -0.78 11.60
CA ALA A 322 6.34 0.04 11.71
C ALA A 322 7.53 -0.82 12.19
N LEU A 323 8.71 -0.57 11.62
CA LEU A 323 9.95 -1.17 12.04
C LEU A 323 10.41 -0.53 13.35
N GLN A 324 10.50 -1.34 14.40
CA GLN A 324 11.01 -0.95 15.71
C GLN A 324 12.55 -1.08 15.72
N MET A 325 13.24 0.00 16.10
CA MET A 325 14.69 0.03 16.32
C MET A 325 14.99 0.64 17.69
N ALA A 326 15.12 -0.19 18.73
CA ALA A 326 15.14 0.20 20.14
C ALA A 326 13.98 1.16 20.50
N ASN A 327 14.23 2.47 20.61
CA ASN A 327 13.18 3.49 20.87
C ASN A 327 12.66 4.20 19.62
N LEU A 328 13.26 3.96 18.44
CA LEU A 328 12.84 4.52 17.15
C LEU A 328 11.76 3.65 16.51
N ARG A 329 10.81 4.30 15.82
CA ARG A 329 9.77 3.64 15.01
C ARG A 329 9.76 4.26 13.62
N MET A 330 10.06 3.45 12.60
CA MET A 330 10.04 3.87 11.20
C MET A 330 8.76 3.32 10.53
N PRO A 331 7.94 4.15 9.88
CA PRO A 331 6.68 3.69 9.29
C PRO A 331 6.93 2.77 8.09
N GLY A 332 6.24 1.61 8.08
CA GLY A 332 6.23 0.69 6.95
C GLY A 332 5.11 1.00 5.96
N TYR A 333 5.41 0.85 4.67
CA TYR A 333 4.43 0.93 3.58
C TYR A 333 4.18 -0.49 3.04
N LEU A 334 3.31 -1.23 3.73
CA LEU A 334 3.10 -2.66 3.53
C LEU A 334 1.60 -2.98 3.33
N ILE A 335 1.31 -4.03 2.56
CA ILE A 335 -0.03 -4.61 2.41
C ILE A 335 0.05 -6.14 2.57
N GLY A 336 -0.64 -6.68 3.58
CA GLY A 336 -0.92 -8.11 3.71
C GLY A 336 0.00 -8.87 4.67
N PRO A 337 -0.52 -9.86 5.44
CA PRO A 337 0.25 -10.56 6.47
C PRO A 337 1.02 -11.81 6.01
N VAL A 338 0.69 -12.41 4.85
CA VAL A 338 1.25 -13.73 4.46
C VAL A 338 2.54 -13.61 3.64
N ALA A 339 2.54 -12.71 2.67
CA ALA A 339 3.73 -12.22 1.98
C ALA A 339 3.43 -10.75 1.70
N GLY A 340 4.24 -9.85 2.26
CA GLY A 340 3.94 -8.43 2.19
C GLY A 340 4.06 -7.90 0.76
N ILE A 341 3.12 -7.07 0.33
CA ILE A 341 3.22 -6.36 -0.96
C ILE A 341 3.79 -4.97 -0.71
N ARG A 342 4.89 -4.66 -1.38
CA ARG A 342 5.52 -3.34 -1.47
C ARG A 342 5.41 -2.83 -2.90
N SER A 343 4.50 -1.87 -3.11
CA SER A 343 4.40 -1.13 -4.36
C SER A 343 5.27 0.13 -4.24
N GLY A 344 6.36 0.22 -5.00
CA GLY A 344 7.15 1.45 -5.10
C GLY A 344 6.42 2.50 -5.93
N GLY A 345 6.82 3.78 -5.81
CA GLY A 345 6.47 4.80 -6.80
C GLY A 345 7.30 4.65 -8.08
N TYR A 346 7.13 5.51 -9.09
CA TYR A 346 8.16 5.64 -10.13
C TYR A 346 9.43 6.24 -9.50
N VAL A 347 10.60 5.67 -9.83
CA VAL A 347 11.91 6.20 -9.43
C VAL A 347 12.79 6.23 -10.68
N ASP A 348 13.44 7.36 -10.92
CA ASP A 348 14.42 7.48 -12.00
C ASP A 348 15.79 7.01 -11.49
N PHE A 349 16.32 5.95 -12.09
CA PHE A 349 17.66 5.44 -11.81
C PHE A 349 18.70 5.90 -12.85
N GLY A 350 18.45 7.01 -13.55
CA GLY A 350 19.46 7.71 -14.36
C GLY A 350 19.65 7.18 -15.79
N GLY A 351 18.63 6.54 -16.38
CA GLY A 351 18.74 5.87 -17.69
C GLY A 351 18.47 6.73 -18.93
N GLY A 352 18.50 8.06 -18.85
CA GLY A 352 18.15 8.95 -19.97
C GLY A 352 19.33 9.27 -20.89
N GLU A 353 19.16 9.05 -22.20
CA GLU A 353 20.05 9.60 -23.23
C GLU A 353 20.00 11.14 -23.26
N GLY A 354 21.16 11.78 -23.46
CA GLY A 354 21.26 13.23 -23.70
C GLY A 354 21.69 14.07 -22.49
N GLY A 355 23.00 14.12 -22.23
CA GLY A 355 23.60 15.10 -21.31
C GLY A 355 25.01 14.71 -20.85
N ASP A 356 26.01 15.52 -21.19
CA ASP A 356 27.39 15.38 -20.70
C ASP A 356 27.43 15.46 -19.16
N GLY A 357 27.62 14.31 -18.49
CA GLY A 357 27.49 14.21 -17.03
C GLY A 357 27.63 12.78 -16.48
N CYS A 358 28.55 12.00 -17.03
CA CYS A 358 28.65 10.55 -16.79
C CYS A 358 28.80 10.13 -15.32
N ASN A 359 29.53 10.88 -14.49
CA ASN A 359 29.73 10.53 -13.07
C ASN A 359 28.57 10.94 -12.16
N SER A 360 28.04 12.16 -12.30
CA SER A 360 26.96 12.66 -11.43
C SER A 360 25.67 11.85 -11.61
N ASN A 361 25.40 11.39 -12.83
CA ASN A 361 24.27 10.51 -13.11
C ASN A 361 24.45 9.12 -12.48
N ARG A 362 25.66 8.52 -12.51
CA ARG A 362 25.94 7.22 -11.87
C ARG A 362 25.84 7.28 -10.35
N GLU A 363 26.37 8.33 -9.72
CA GLU A 363 26.25 8.51 -8.26
C GLU A 363 24.79 8.72 -7.83
N GLY A 364 24.03 9.52 -8.60
CA GLY A 364 22.59 9.69 -8.41
C GLY A 364 21.82 8.37 -8.53
N ALA A 365 22.12 7.57 -9.56
CA ALA A 365 21.54 6.25 -9.79
C ALA A 365 21.84 5.27 -8.65
N GLN A 366 23.10 5.15 -8.21
CA GLN A 366 23.48 4.30 -7.09
C GLN A 366 22.81 4.74 -5.78
N LYS A 367 22.71 6.04 -5.54
CA LYS A 367 21.98 6.57 -4.38
C LYS A 367 20.48 6.24 -4.47
N ALA A 368 19.84 6.41 -5.62
CA ALA A 368 18.44 6.02 -5.81
C ALA A 368 18.23 4.51 -5.58
N ALA A 369 19.11 3.65 -6.11
CA ALA A 369 19.07 2.21 -5.93
C ALA A 369 19.25 1.78 -4.46
N LEU A 370 20.16 2.42 -3.74
CA LEU A 370 20.34 2.26 -2.28
C LEU A 370 19.07 2.63 -1.50
N LEU A 371 18.41 3.74 -1.85
CA LEU A 371 17.15 4.14 -1.21
C LEU A 371 16.01 3.15 -1.47
N ASP A 372 16.00 2.52 -2.64
CA ASP A 372 15.01 1.50 -2.96
C ASP A 372 15.24 0.21 -2.17
N LEU A 373 16.50 -0.26 -2.15
CA LEU A 373 16.96 -1.40 -1.36
C LEU A 373 16.65 -1.24 0.14
N LEU A 374 16.97 -0.08 0.74
CA LEU A 374 16.71 0.17 2.16
C LEU A 374 15.21 0.23 2.49
N ARG A 375 14.35 0.63 1.54
CA ARG A 375 12.89 0.58 1.72
C ARG A 375 12.36 -0.86 1.69
N GLU A 376 12.89 -1.70 0.81
CA GLU A 376 12.54 -3.12 0.73
C GLU A 376 13.02 -3.91 1.94
N LEU A 377 14.27 -3.70 2.34
CA LEU A 377 14.83 -4.28 3.56
C LEU A 377 14.05 -3.82 4.80
N GLY A 378 13.70 -2.53 4.89
CA GLY A 378 12.84 -2.01 5.95
C GLY A 378 11.45 -2.65 5.96
N ALA A 379 10.86 -2.93 4.79
CA ALA A 379 9.59 -3.64 4.67
C ALA A 379 9.71 -5.12 5.09
N LEU A 380 10.75 -5.83 4.66
CA LEU A 380 11.03 -7.22 5.06
C LEU A 380 11.27 -7.35 6.56
N LEU A 381 12.09 -6.46 7.16
CA LEU A 381 12.31 -6.42 8.60
C LEU A 381 11.02 -6.07 9.38
N THR A 382 10.14 -5.26 8.79
CA THR A 382 8.81 -5.00 9.35
C THR A 382 7.96 -6.28 9.35
N VAL A 383 7.90 -7.03 8.24
CA VAL A 383 7.20 -8.32 8.16
C VAL A 383 7.79 -9.32 9.16
N ALA A 384 9.13 -9.40 9.24
CA ALA A 384 9.84 -10.27 10.18
C ALA A 384 9.47 -9.94 11.64
N GLN A 385 9.41 -8.66 12.01
CA GLN A 385 8.92 -8.23 13.32
C GLN A 385 7.43 -8.51 13.53
N GLU A 386 6.56 -8.46 12.50
CA GLU A 386 5.16 -8.86 12.66
C GLU A 386 5.02 -10.37 12.89
N ARG A 387 5.77 -11.20 12.15
CA ARG A 387 5.84 -12.67 12.32
C ARG A 387 6.37 -13.05 13.71
N ALA A 388 7.42 -12.37 14.18
CA ALA A 388 8.01 -12.59 15.50
C ALA A 388 7.08 -12.27 16.69
N ARG A 389 5.88 -11.71 16.47
CA ARG A 389 4.85 -11.48 17.51
C ARG A 389 4.03 -12.73 17.83
N GLU A 390 4.15 -13.79 17.03
CA GLU A 390 3.46 -15.07 17.27
C GLU A 390 3.68 -15.57 18.69
N GLY A 391 2.59 -15.91 19.38
CA GLY A 391 2.59 -16.37 20.77
C GLY A 391 3.06 -15.34 21.82
N ARG A 392 3.43 -14.11 21.43
CA ARG A 392 3.91 -13.05 22.32
C ARG A 392 2.77 -12.12 22.73
N THR A 393 2.97 -11.41 23.85
CA THR A 393 2.08 -10.33 24.30
C THR A 393 2.77 -8.98 24.14
N GLU A 394 2.06 -7.97 23.64
CA GLU A 394 2.61 -6.63 23.45
C GLU A 394 3.03 -5.99 24.80
N ARG A 395 4.33 -5.70 24.94
CA ARG A 395 4.85 -4.83 26.01
C ARG A 395 4.61 -3.37 25.65
N LYS A 396 3.67 -2.71 26.32
CA LYS A 396 3.35 -1.30 26.02
C LYS A 396 4.45 -0.36 26.51
N PRO A 397 4.66 0.80 25.85
CA PRO A 397 5.62 1.80 26.33
C PRO A 397 5.27 2.26 27.75
N GLY A 398 6.22 2.11 28.68
CA GLY A 398 6.00 2.42 30.09
C GLY A 398 5.17 1.39 30.86
N ASP A 399 4.88 0.21 30.31
CA ASP A 399 4.22 -0.86 31.07
C ASP A 399 5.14 -1.39 32.20
N GLY A 400 4.55 -1.73 33.34
CA GLY A 400 5.27 -2.10 34.57
C GLY A 400 6.10 -0.98 35.22
N GLN A 401 6.18 0.23 34.64
CA GLN A 401 6.98 1.33 35.19
C GLN A 401 6.30 2.02 36.37
N TRP A 402 7.08 2.59 37.30
CA TRP A 402 6.51 3.17 38.52
C TRP A 402 5.59 4.37 38.24
N TRP A 403 5.89 5.15 37.20
CA TRP A 403 5.11 6.34 36.81
C TRP A 403 3.79 6.03 36.10
N SER A 404 3.56 4.78 35.71
CA SER A 404 2.32 4.32 35.07
C SER A 404 1.49 3.35 35.94
N SER A 405 2.13 2.73 36.93
CA SER A 405 1.51 1.79 37.88
C SER A 405 1.12 2.43 39.21
N LYS A 406 1.75 3.55 39.60
CA LYS A 406 1.43 4.26 40.85
C LYS A 406 0.76 5.61 40.56
N PRO A 407 -0.35 5.95 41.25
CA PRO A 407 -0.92 7.30 41.20
C PRO A 407 0.12 8.35 41.60
N ARG A 408 0.11 9.50 40.91
CA ARG A 408 1.03 10.61 41.22
C ARG A 408 0.74 11.20 42.60
N TRP A 409 1.80 11.54 43.34
CA TRP A 409 1.70 12.37 44.54
C TRP A 409 1.44 13.83 44.14
N GLY A 410 0.78 14.62 44.99
CA GLY A 410 0.52 16.04 44.72
C GLY A 410 -0.86 16.38 44.15
N GLY A 411 -1.92 15.70 44.62
CA GLY A 411 -3.30 16.16 44.46
C GLY A 411 -4.02 16.03 45.80
N GLY A 412 -4.16 17.15 46.52
CA GLY A 412 -4.77 17.19 47.86
C GLY A 412 -6.20 16.65 47.93
N ALA A 413 -6.75 16.55 49.13
CA ALA A 413 -8.14 16.19 49.39
C ALA A 413 -9.09 17.37 49.09
N GLY A 414 -9.06 17.83 47.83
CA GLY A 414 -9.83 18.92 47.27
C GLY A 414 -9.93 18.73 45.75
N GLY A 415 -10.97 19.31 45.15
CA GLY A 415 -11.31 19.14 43.73
C GLY A 415 -10.35 19.82 42.75
N GLU A 416 -10.86 20.09 41.54
CA GLU A 416 -10.12 20.71 40.44
C GLU A 416 -9.20 21.87 40.85
N VAL A 417 -7.96 21.83 40.36
CA VAL A 417 -6.99 22.92 40.45
C VAL A 417 -7.55 24.11 39.66
N GLY A 418 -8.29 24.97 40.37
CA GLY A 418 -9.07 26.06 39.78
C GLY A 418 -10.24 26.50 40.68
N GLU A 419 -10.92 25.57 41.36
CA GLU A 419 -11.94 25.89 42.36
C GLU A 419 -11.33 25.89 43.77
N GLY A 420 -10.66 26.99 44.10
CA GLY A 420 -10.30 27.32 45.47
C GLY A 420 -11.52 27.59 46.33
N LYS A 421 -12.19 26.52 46.81
CA LYS A 421 -12.96 26.63 48.05
C LYS A 421 -11.96 26.82 49.18
N GLY A 422 -11.79 28.09 49.56
CA GLY A 422 -11.03 28.47 50.75
C GLY A 422 -11.56 27.79 52.00
N GLU A 423 -10.79 27.94 53.08
CA GLU A 423 -11.08 27.37 54.39
C GLU A 423 -12.54 27.61 54.80
N LEU A 424 -13.14 26.59 55.42
CA LEU A 424 -14.48 26.68 55.98
C LEU A 424 -14.48 27.69 57.12
N ASP A 425 -14.97 28.91 56.85
CA ASP A 425 -15.26 29.89 57.89
C ASP A 425 -16.28 29.28 58.88
N PRO A 426 -15.94 29.12 60.18
CA PRO A 426 -16.80 28.44 61.15
C PRO A 426 -18.13 29.16 61.43
N ASN A 427 -18.36 30.36 60.87
CA ASN A 427 -19.48 31.23 61.22
C ASN A 427 -20.46 31.52 60.06
N ALA A 428 -20.39 30.76 58.97
CA ALA A 428 -21.33 30.89 57.85
C ALA A 428 -22.70 30.24 58.17
N ALA A 429 -23.77 31.04 58.13
CA ALA A 429 -25.14 30.61 58.42
C ALA A 429 -25.67 29.53 57.44
N PRO A 430 -26.61 28.66 57.87
CA PRO A 430 -27.11 27.57 57.03
C PRO A 430 -27.95 28.11 55.84
N PRO A 431 -27.65 27.71 54.59
CA PRO A 431 -28.47 28.08 53.45
C PRO A 431 -29.83 27.36 53.50
N ALA A 432 -30.89 28.10 53.20
CA ALA A 432 -32.28 27.64 53.26
C ALA A 432 -32.60 26.54 52.24
N ALA A 433 -33.66 25.78 52.53
CA ALA A 433 -34.14 24.69 51.70
C ALA A 433 -34.81 25.15 50.38
N ASP A 434 -34.72 24.27 49.39
CA ASP A 434 -35.53 24.13 48.18
C ASP A 434 -35.63 25.28 47.15
N ALA A 435 -34.92 25.06 46.04
CA ALA A 435 -35.39 25.40 44.70
C ALA A 435 -35.08 24.22 43.74
N PRO A 436 -36.08 23.52 43.18
CA PRO A 436 -35.83 22.33 42.36
C PRO A 436 -35.27 22.70 40.97
N LYS A 437 -34.02 22.32 40.70
CA LYS A 437 -33.44 22.36 39.35
C LYS A 437 -34.07 21.29 38.45
N PRO A 438 -34.27 21.57 37.15
CA PRO A 438 -35.03 20.68 36.27
C PRO A 438 -34.38 19.31 36.09
N THR A 439 -35.25 18.30 35.99
CA THR A 439 -34.97 16.86 35.87
C THR A 439 -33.87 16.52 34.86
N ARG A 440 -32.65 16.25 35.36
CA ARG A 440 -31.64 15.49 34.61
C ARG A 440 -32.16 14.05 34.46
N ARG A 441 -32.52 13.68 33.24
CA ARG A 441 -33.05 12.35 32.87
C ARG A 441 -32.26 11.23 33.55
N THR A 442 -32.96 10.39 34.31
CA THR A 442 -32.39 9.16 34.87
C THR A 442 -31.86 8.27 33.74
N PRO A 443 -30.63 7.73 33.82
CA PRO A 443 -30.15 6.76 32.84
C PRO A 443 -31.05 5.51 32.83
N ARG A 444 -31.34 4.97 31.64
CA ARG A 444 -31.96 3.64 31.53
C ARG A 444 -31.08 2.60 32.25
N PRO A 445 -31.65 1.68 33.04
CA PRO A 445 -30.92 0.53 33.54
C PRO A 445 -30.31 -0.26 32.36
N GLY A 446 -29.03 -0.61 32.45
CA GLY A 446 -28.34 -1.45 31.45
C GLY A 446 -27.47 -0.74 30.41
N ALA A 447 -27.45 0.60 30.33
CA ALA A 447 -26.46 1.31 29.50
C ALA A 447 -25.12 1.46 30.27
N PRO A 448 -23.97 1.01 29.73
CA PRO A 448 -22.69 1.20 30.39
C PRO A 448 -22.35 2.69 30.43
N SER A 449 -22.50 3.32 31.59
CA SER A 449 -22.10 4.71 31.79
C SER A 449 -20.58 4.83 31.66
N ARG A 450 -20.11 5.16 30.46
CA ARG A 450 -18.79 5.80 30.27
C ARG A 450 -18.83 7.15 30.98
N LYS A 451 -18.62 7.14 32.30
CA LYS A 451 -18.20 8.34 33.03
C LYS A 451 -16.97 8.85 32.28
N LYS A 452 -17.08 10.04 31.67
CA LYS A 452 -15.88 10.75 31.19
C LYS A 452 -15.03 10.96 32.44
N GLN A 453 -13.84 10.36 32.48
CA GLN A 453 -12.88 10.61 33.56
C GLN A 453 -12.60 12.12 33.58
N SER A 454 -12.52 12.74 34.77
CA SER A 454 -12.16 14.15 34.85
C SER A 454 -10.77 14.36 34.25
N ALA A 455 -10.48 15.57 33.76
CA ALA A 455 -9.11 15.93 33.36
C ALA A 455 -8.13 15.70 34.52
N LEU A 456 -8.58 15.93 35.76
CA LEU A 456 -7.82 15.66 36.99
C LEU A 456 -7.64 14.16 37.28
N ASP A 457 -8.62 13.31 36.96
CA ASP A 457 -8.48 11.85 37.07
C ASP A 457 -7.48 11.31 36.04
N MET A 458 -7.58 11.80 34.79
CA MET A 458 -6.65 11.47 33.70
C MET A 458 -5.22 12.00 33.95
N TRP A 459 -5.08 13.08 34.73
CA TRP A 459 -3.77 13.59 35.16
C TRP A 459 -3.18 12.79 36.33
N ARG A 460 -4.02 12.30 37.26
CA ARG A 460 -3.59 11.40 38.35
C ARG A 460 -3.18 10.01 37.83
N GLU A 461 -3.85 9.51 36.79
CA GLU A 461 -3.61 8.22 36.12
C GLU A 461 -2.82 8.36 34.81
N VAL A 462 -1.49 8.44 34.88
CA VAL A 462 -0.67 8.24 33.66
C VAL A 462 -0.76 6.78 33.24
N LYS A 463 -1.42 6.50 32.13
CA LYS A 463 -1.54 5.13 31.60
C LYS A 463 -0.30 4.76 30.77
N PRO A 464 0.07 3.48 30.69
CA PRO A 464 1.03 3.02 29.67
C PRO A 464 0.63 3.51 28.29
N GLY A 465 1.61 3.75 27.43
CA GLY A 465 1.41 4.23 26.07
C GLY A 465 0.48 3.32 25.27
N MET A 466 -0.17 3.88 24.25
CA MET A 466 -1.02 3.09 23.37
C MET A 466 -0.21 1.97 22.72
N GLY A 467 -0.78 0.77 22.75
CA GLY A 467 -0.29 -0.36 21.98
C GLY A 467 -0.28 -0.04 20.49
N THR A 468 0.79 -0.46 19.83
CA THR A 468 1.04 -0.46 18.39
C THR A 468 0.46 -1.68 17.70
N TRP A 469 0.53 -2.85 18.33
CA TRP A 469 -0.02 -4.10 17.78
C TRP A 469 -1.54 -3.98 17.65
N ASP A 470 -2.15 -4.60 16.66
CA ASP A 470 -3.61 -4.54 16.47
C ASP A 470 -4.30 -5.60 17.34
N PRO A 471 -5.09 -5.21 18.36
CA PRO A 471 -5.68 -6.17 19.30
C PRO A 471 -6.89 -6.94 18.74
N LYS A 472 -7.18 -6.85 17.44
CA LYS A 472 -8.22 -7.66 16.76
C LYS A 472 -7.67 -8.62 15.72
N ILE A 473 -6.36 -8.79 15.64
CA ILE A 473 -5.73 -9.81 14.80
C ILE A 473 -4.84 -10.70 15.66
N GLU A 474 -4.67 -11.93 15.22
CA GLU A 474 -3.66 -12.84 15.71
C GLU A 474 -2.43 -12.72 14.80
N TYR A 475 -1.23 -12.85 15.38
CA TYR A 475 0.03 -12.82 14.64
C TYR A 475 0.56 -14.25 14.58
N GLU A 476 0.95 -14.70 13.39
CA GLU A 476 1.36 -16.07 13.10
C GLU A 476 2.50 -16.05 12.08
N ALA A 477 3.58 -16.80 12.32
CA ALA A 477 4.70 -16.91 11.39
C ALA A 477 4.42 -18.00 10.34
N ILE A 478 3.34 -17.84 9.56
CA ILE A 478 2.85 -18.82 8.57
C ILE A 478 4.00 -19.34 7.70
N GLY A 479 4.14 -20.66 7.62
CA GLY A 479 5.15 -21.32 6.79
C GLY A 479 6.59 -21.22 7.31
N ARG A 480 6.81 -20.75 8.54
CA ARG A 480 8.11 -20.83 9.21
C ARG A 480 8.45 -22.28 9.49
N ASP A 481 9.68 -22.70 9.18
CA ASP A 481 10.19 -23.97 9.65
C ASP A 481 10.35 -23.95 11.18
N ARG A 482 9.66 -24.87 11.87
CA ARG A 482 9.71 -25.00 13.33
C ARG A 482 10.93 -25.80 13.81
N SER A 483 11.62 -26.50 12.91
CA SER A 483 12.82 -27.28 13.21
C SER A 483 14.11 -26.44 13.16
N GLY A 484 14.12 -25.37 12.36
CA GLY A 484 15.20 -24.39 12.28
C GLY A 484 15.03 -23.22 13.26
N GLU A 485 16.15 -22.62 13.68
CA GLU A 485 16.12 -21.40 14.51
C GLU A 485 15.75 -20.15 13.69
N TRP A 486 16.21 -20.09 12.44
CA TRP A 486 16.04 -18.99 11.49
C TRP A 486 14.59 -18.83 10.99
N ASP A 487 14.26 -17.68 10.40
CA ASP A 487 12.98 -17.43 9.71
C ASP A 487 13.22 -16.94 8.28
N ASP A 488 12.36 -17.40 7.37
CA ASP A 488 12.37 -17.07 5.94
C ASP A 488 11.21 -16.14 5.61
N VAL A 489 11.52 -14.90 5.30
CA VAL A 489 10.54 -13.81 5.18
C VAL A 489 10.46 -13.33 3.75
N PHE A 490 9.24 -13.23 3.21
CA PHE A 490 9.00 -12.94 1.79
C PHE A 490 8.27 -11.61 1.58
N LEU A 491 8.68 -10.89 0.53
CA LEU A 491 8.06 -9.64 0.11
C LEU A 491 7.92 -9.62 -1.42
N PHE A 492 6.71 -9.37 -1.91
CA PHE A 492 6.49 -9.03 -3.32
C PHE A 492 6.77 -7.55 -3.51
N SER A 493 7.83 -7.22 -4.25
CA SER A 493 8.11 -5.86 -4.68
C SER A 493 7.57 -5.60 -6.07
N SER A 494 7.11 -4.37 -6.32
CA SER A 494 6.70 -3.93 -7.65
C SER A 494 7.23 -2.56 -8.00
N LEU A 495 7.77 -2.48 -9.22
CA LEU A 495 8.34 -1.28 -9.81
C LEU A 495 7.87 -1.18 -11.27
N ASN A 496 7.49 0.02 -11.72
CA ASN A 496 6.99 0.28 -13.07
C ASN A 496 5.79 -0.63 -13.42
N THR A 497 5.97 -1.57 -14.36
CA THR A 497 4.99 -2.60 -14.77
C THR A 497 5.32 -4.00 -14.25
N HIS A 498 6.38 -4.14 -13.45
CA HIS A 498 6.99 -5.42 -13.11
C HIS A 498 6.74 -5.83 -11.66
N ILE A 499 6.88 -7.13 -11.40
CA ILE A 499 6.91 -7.76 -10.07
C ILE A 499 8.24 -8.49 -9.87
N SER A 500 8.67 -8.58 -8.61
CA SER A 500 9.82 -9.37 -8.17
C SER A 500 9.55 -9.92 -6.76
N LEU A 501 10.09 -11.09 -6.45
CA LEU A 501 10.00 -11.70 -5.13
C LEU A 501 11.33 -11.50 -4.39
N LEU A 502 11.27 -10.99 -3.17
CA LEU A 502 12.38 -10.93 -2.23
C LEU A 502 12.24 -12.00 -1.15
N HIS A 503 13.39 -12.49 -0.70
CA HIS A 503 13.55 -13.43 0.39
C HIS A 503 14.61 -12.88 1.36
N LEU A 504 14.24 -12.71 2.63
CA LEU A 504 15.14 -12.38 3.72
C LEU A 504 15.24 -13.58 4.65
N HIS A 505 16.43 -14.15 4.78
CA HIS A 505 16.76 -15.15 5.80
C HIS A 505 17.29 -14.42 7.04
N VAL A 506 16.60 -14.52 8.18
CA VAL A 506 16.89 -13.71 9.37
C VAL A 506 16.73 -14.49 10.67
N HIS A 507 17.68 -14.32 11.59
CA HIS A 507 17.67 -14.99 12.89
C HIS A 507 16.80 -14.23 13.92
N PRO A 508 16.02 -14.90 14.80
CA PRO A 508 15.22 -14.23 15.83
C PRO A 508 16.03 -13.34 16.78
N ALA A 509 17.31 -13.66 17.04
CA ALA A 509 18.19 -12.79 17.83
C ALA A 509 18.52 -11.47 17.14
N TYR A 510 18.60 -11.44 15.80
CA TYR A 510 18.75 -10.21 15.02
C TYR A 510 17.53 -9.29 15.22
N LEU A 511 16.33 -9.86 15.13
CA LEU A 511 15.09 -9.11 15.36
C LEU A 511 14.98 -8.61 16.81
N ALA A 512 15.38 -9.42 17.79
CA ALA A 512 15.43 -9.00 19.20
C ALA A 512 16.44 -7.87 19.43
N TYR A 513 17.63 -7.95 18.82
CA TYR A 513 18.63 -6.89 18.84
C TYR A 513 18.11 -5.59 18.18
N LEU A 514 17.43 -5.69 17.04
CA LEU A 514 16.74 -4.52 16.45
C LEU A 514 15.70 -3.93 17.42
N GLU A 515 14.83 -4.75 18.00
CA GLU A 515 13.74 -4.28 18.87
C GLU A 515 14.22 -3.65 20.18
N THR A 516 15.35 -4.09 20.73
CA THR A 516 15.82 -3.73 22.08
C THR A 516 17.11 -2.91 22.12
N GLY A 517 18.02 -3.12 21.17
CA GLY A 517 19.42 -2.69 21.22
C GLY A 517 20.32 -3.56 22.10
N GLU A 518 19.79 -4.66 22.68
CA GLU A 518 20.52 -5.53 23.60
C GLU A 518 21.08 -6.76 22.85
N LEU A 519 22.37 -7.06 23.06
CA LEU A 519 23.00 -8.25 22.49
C LEU A 519 22.42 -9.54 23.10
N PRO A 520 22.33 -10.64 22.34
CA PRO A 520 21.93 -11.93 22.86
C PRO A 520 22.84 -12.40 24.00
N THR A 521 22.25 -12.83 25.11
CA THR A 521 22.98 -13.25 26.32
C THR A 521 23.41 -14.73 26.29
N SER A 522 22.86 -15.54 25.38
CA SER A 522 23.19 -16.98 25.30
C SER A 522 24.44 -17.22 24.44
N THR A 523 25.36 -18.03 24.97
CA THR A 523 26.55 -18.53 24.24
C THR A 523 26.23 -19.67 23.27
N SER A 524 24.97 -20.12 23.19
CA SER A 524 24.52 -21.23 22.34
C SER A 524 23.94 -20.82 20.99
N ILE A 525 23.95 -19.53 20.66
CA ILE A 525 23.33 -18.98 19.45
C ILE A 525 24.27 -19.13 18.25
N ASP A 526 23.69 -19.38 17.06
CA ASP A 526 24.41 -19.43 15.78
C ASP A 526 25.38 -18.23 15.65
N PRO A 527 26.69 -18.44 15.40
CA PRO A 527 27.68 -17.35 15.31
C PRO A 527 27.41 -16.35 14.17
N ASN A 528 26.54 -16.68 13.22
CA ASN A 528 26.15 -15.82 12.11
C ASN A 528 24.80 -15.12 12.34
N TRP A 529 24.22 -15.18 13.55
CA TRP A 529 22.92 -14.57 13.86
C TRP A 529 22.79 -13.09 13.47
N ASP A 530 23.93 -12.39 13.40
CA ASP A 530 24.07 -10.97 13.08
C ASP A 530 24.17 -10.68 11.57
N GLN A 531 24.14 -11.71 10.71
CA GLN A 531 24.33 -11.63 9.25
C GLN A 531 23.11 -12.16 8.48
N PRO A 532 21.96 -11.46 8.50
CA PRO A 532 20.82 -11.84 7.68
C PRO A 532 21.15 -11.73 6.18
N THR A 533 20.58 -12.61 5.37
CA THR A 533 20.86 -12.66 3.92
C THR A 533 19.63 -12.27 3.10
N LEU A 534 19.80 -11.35 2.16
CA LEU A 534 18.76 -10.85 1.27
C LEU A 534 18.97 -11.36 -0.17
N ARG A 535 17.96 -12.04 -0.69
CA ARG A 535 17.87 -12.52 -2.08
C ARG A 535 16.69 -11.85 -2.79
N ARG A 536 16.80 -11.72 -4.11
CA ARG A 536 15.73 -11.20 -4.98
C ARG A 536 15.70 -12.02 -6.28
N THR A 537 14.52 -12.28 -6.81
CA THR A 537 14.39 -12.76 -8.19
C THR A 537 14.73 -11.65 -9.20
N ARG A 538 14.89 -12.00 -10.47
CA ARG A 538 14.74 -11.02 -11.56
C ARG A 538 13.37 -10.33 -11.50
N TRP A 539 13.24 -9.21 -12.21
CA TRP A 539 11.96 -8.57 -12.46
C TRP A 539 11.23 -9.32 -13.59
N TYR A 540 9.90 -9.38 -13.49
CA TYR A 540 9.00 -10.00 -14.47
C TYR A 540 7.94 -8.97 -14.90
N ASP A 541 7.81 -8.71 -16.20
CA ASP A 541 6.84 -7.76 -16.75
C ASP A 541 5.43 -8.36 -16.81
N PHE A 542 4.41 -7.62 -16.35
CA PHE A 542 3.01 -8.03 -16.50
C PHE A 542 2.47 -7.91 -17.93
N PHE A 543 3.10 -7.09 -18.79
CA PHE A 543 2.71 -7.01 -20.20
C PHE A 543 3.27 -8.16 -21.04
N ASN A 544 4.41 -8.73 -20.67
CA ASN A 544 4.97 -9.92 -21.30
C ASN A 544 4.25 -11.20 -20.81
N ILE A 545 3.71 -11.99 -21.74
CA ILE A 545 2.92 -13.19 -21.43
C ILE A 545 3.78 -14.29 -20.79
N GLU A 546 5.01 -14.50 -21.27
CA GLU A 546 5.91 -15.53 -20.75
C GLU A 546 6.37 -15.18 -19.34
N GLU A 547 6.77 -13.93 -19.11
CA GLU A 547 7.21 -13.47 -17.79
C GLU A 547 6.07 -13.43 -16.77
N ARG A 548 4.87 -13.02 -17.19
CA ARG A 548 3.65 -13.09 -16.37
C ARG A 548 3.31 -14.53 -15.98
N SER A 549 3.53 -15.50 -16.87
CA SER A 549 3.28 -16.91 -16.61
C SER A 549 4.33 -17.51 -15.66
N GLU A 550 5.60 -17.13 -15.80
CA GLU A 550 6.65 -17.51 -14.85
C GLU A 550 6.46 -16.85 -13.47
N ALA A 551 6.02 -15.59 -13.42
CA ALA A 551 5.65 -14.91 -12.17
C ALA A 551 4.48 -15.61 -11.47
N MET A 552 3.47 -16.09 -12.21
CA MET A 552 2.37 -16.89 -11.67
C MET A 552 2.89 -18.18 -11.03
N ARG A 553 3.79 -18.88 -11.73
CA ARG A 553 4.43 -20.11 -11.25
C ARG A 553 5.22 -19.89 -9.95
N GLY A 554 6.01 -18.82 -9.87
CA GLY A 554 6.74 -18.44 -8.66
C GLY A 554 5.84 -18.09 -7.47
N VAL A 555 4.77 -17.29 -7.70
CA VAL A 555 3.77 -16.95 -6.68
C VAL A 555 3.05 -18.21 -6.17
N TRP A 556 2.70 -19.14 -7.08
CA TRP A 556 2.09 -20.42 -6.72
C TRP A 556 3.01 -21.27 -5.86
N GLY A 557 4.29 -21.40 -6.27
CA GLY A 557 5.30 -22.14 -5.51
C GLY A 557 5.54 -21.57 -4.13
N LEU A 558 5.53 -20.24 -3.99
CA LEU A 558 5.65 -19.59 -2.68
C LEU A 558 4.44 -19.87 -1.79
N PHE A 559 3.21 -19.73 -2.28
CA PHE A 559 2.02 -20.02 -1.46
C PHE A 559 1.86 -21.50 -1.14
N ALA A 560 2.27 -22.39 -2.05
CA ALA A 560 2.42 -23.82 -1.80
C ALA A 560 3.40 -24.08 -0.65
N TYR A 561 4.60 -23.48 -0.67
CA TYR A 561 5.59 -23.61 0.40
C TYR A 561 5.07 -23.04 1.73
N LEU A 562 4.52 -21.83 1.74
CA LEU A 562 4.03 -21.16 2.95
C LEU A 562 2.83 -21.87 3.60
N SER A 563 2.05 -22.62 2.81
CA SER A 563 0.83 -23.30 3.28
C SER A 563 1.02 -24.81 3.48
N ARG A 564 2.26 -25.31 3.42
CA ARG A 564 2.60 -26.72 3.64
C ARG A 564 2.25 -27.19 5.05
N GLU A 565 1.87 -28.45 5.22
CA GLU A 565 1.64 -29.03 6.55
C GLU A 565 2.90 -28.92 7.43
N GLU A 566 2.79 -28.18 8.55
CA GLU A 566 3.87 -28.08 9.53
C GLU A 566 3.99 -29.42 10.29
N GLY A 567 5.16 -30.07 10.21
CA GLY A 567 5.45 -31.29 10.96
C GLY A 567 5.34 -31.04 12.47
N ARG A 568 4.33 -31.65 13.11
CA ARG A 568 4.05 -31.56 14.56
C ARG A 568 4.84 -32.56 15.38
#